data_AF-A0A938B163-F1
#
_entry.id   AF-A0A938B163-F1
#
_cell.length_a   1.000
_cell.length_b   1.000
_cell.length_c   1.000
_cell.angle_alpha   90.00
_cell.angle_beta   90.00
_cell.angle_gamma   90.00
#
_symmetry.space_group_name_H-M   'P 1'
#
loop_
_entity.id
_entity.type
_entity.pdbx_description
1 polymer ?
#
loop_
_entity_poly.entity_id
_entity_poly.type
_entity_poly.pdbx_seq_one_letter_code
_entity_poly.pdbx_strand_id
1 'polypeptide(L)'
;MTATWVLGGPVRLERQVQRWQAAGIIDEVTASRILAHERRASRPVLLLALGGLGACTIGTGLLSVIAANWGDIPRLVKLGAMFGLLGLHAYGLWRADGGPQRWLTEVLALSYFVLTLVSIALVGQVYQLQGELYHALLLWLVAGAPALCWPQGPWQRSC
;
A
#
# COMPACT_ATOMS: atom_id res chain seq x y z
N MET A 1 -12.71 -12.33 -32.80
CA MET A 1 -11.63 -12.02 -31.83
C MET A 1 -12.26 -11.81 -30.45
N THR A 2 -12.51 -12.88 -29.71
CA THR A 2 -13.14 -12.81 -28.38
C THR A 2 -12.26 -13.53 -27.37
N ALA A 3 -11.46 -12.76 -26.63
CA ALA A 3 -10.65 -13.23 -25.52
C ALA A 3 -11.58 -13.59 -24.35
N THR A 4 -11.97 -14.86 -24.27
CA THR A 4 -12.80 -15.46 -23.20
C THR A 4 -11.94 -16.15 -22.12
N TRP A 5 -10.66 -15.79 -22.01
CA TRP A 5 -9.68 -16.55 -21.22
C TRP A 5 -9.71 -16.29 -19.70
N VAL A 6 -10.58 -15.41 -19.20
CA VAL A 6 -10.61 -15.07 -17.76
C VAL A 6 -11.21 -16.18 -16.89
N LEU A 7 -11.85 -17.22 -17.45
CA LEU A 7 -12.54 -18.27 -16.69
C LEU A 7 -11.98 -19.70 -16.90
N GLY A 8 -10.72 -19.85 -17.35
CA GLY A 8 -10.07 -21.14 -17.46
C GLY A 8 -9.55 -21.66 -16.12
N GLY A 9 -10.43 -22.15 -15.24
CA GLY A 9 -10.00 -22.78 -13.97
C GLY A 9 -9.14 -24.04 -14.19
N PRO A 10 -8.40 -24.51 -13.16
CA PRO A 10 -7.47 -25.65 -13.26
C PRO A 10 -8.12 -26.91 -13.85
N VAL A 11 -9.40 -27.13 -13.56
CA VAL A 11 -10.22 -28.24 -14.08
C VAL A 11 -10.37 -28.22 -15.61
N ARG A 12 -10.36 -27.04 -16.24
CA ARG A 12 -10.46 -26.90 -17.70
C ARG A 12 -9.14 -27.23 -18.39
N LEU A 13 -8.02 -26.86 -17.77
CA LEU A 13 -6.67 -27.18 -18.27
C LEU A 13 -6.39 -28.67 -18.19
N GLU A 14 -6.71 -29.30 -17.06
CA GLU A 14 -6.55 -30.75 -16.86
C GLU A 14 -7.30 -31.54 -17.93
N ARG A 15 -8.53 -31.12 -18.25
CA ARG A 15 -9.35 -31.73 -19.30
C ARG A 15 -8.81 -31.47 -20.71
N GLN A 16 -8.16 -30.33 -20.96
CA GLN A 16 -7.49 -30.05 -22.25
C GLN A 16 -6.21 -30.86 -22.42
N VAL A 17 -5.38 -30.97 -21.37
CA VAL A 17 -4.16 -31.77 -21.38
C VAL A 17 -4.48 -33.25 -21.63
N GLN A 18 -5.50 -33.79 -20.96
CA GLN A 18 -5.97 -35.16 -21.22
C GLN A 18 -6.43 -35.39 -22.67
N ARG A 19 -7.11 -34.41 -23.29
CA ARG A 19 -7.51 -34.51 -24.71
C ARG A 19 -6.32 -34.53 -25.65
N TRP A 20 -5.31 -33.68 -25.41
CA TRP A 20 -4.10 -33.64 -26.23
C TRP A 20 -3.26 -34.91 -26.07
N GLN A 21 -3.25 -35.48 -24.87
CA GLN A 21 -2.60 -36.75 -24.60
C GLN A 21 -3.32 -37.92 -25.28
N ALA A 22 -4.65 -37.99 -25.18
CA ALA A 22 -5.46 -39.00 -25.87
C ALA A 22 -5.38 -38.89 -27.41
N ALA A 23 -5.15 -37.68 -27.93
CA ALA A 23 -4.89 -37.44 -29.35
C ALA A 23 -3.43 -37.72 -29.77
N GLY A 24 -2.56 -38.11 -28.84
CA GLY A 24 -1.14 -38.41 -29.12
C GLY A 24 -0.28 -37.18 -29.44
N ILE A 25 -0.78 -35.97 -29.17
CA ILE A 25 -0.06 -34.71 -29.46
C ILE A 25 1.07 -34.48 -28.45
N ILE A 26 0.90 -34.95 -27.22
CA ILE A 26 1.85 -34.81 -26.10
C ILE A 26 1.99 -36.13 -25.34
N ASP A 27 3.18 -36.39 -24.81
CA ASP A 27 3.46 -37.54 -23.95
C ASP A 27 3.10 -37.27 -22.47
N GLU A 28 3.05 -38.33 -21.66
CA GLU A 28 2.75 -38.26 -20.22
C GLU A 28 3.74 -37.36 -19.46
N VAL A 29 5.01 -37.38 -19.85
CA VAL A 29 6.07 -36.59 -19.20
C VAL A 29 5.88 -35.09 -19.49
N THR A 30 5.50 -34.72 -20.70
CA THR A 30 5.21 -33.33 -21.06
C THR A 30 3.90 -32.86 -20.44
N ALA A 31 2.86 -33.70 -20.44
CA ALA A 31 1.58 -33.42 -19.79
C ALA A 31 1.76 -33.08 -18.29
N SER A 32 2.52 -33.90 -17.57
CA SER A 32 2.82 -33.67 -16.14
C SER A 32 3.66 -32.42 -15.90
N ARG A 33 4.63 -32.12 -16.77
CA ARG A 33 5.42 -30.87 -16.70
C ARG A 33 4.57 -29.61 -16.89
N ILE A 34 3.62 -29.62 -17.82
CA ILE A 34 2.71 -28.49 -18.09
C ILE A 34 1.80 -28.24 -16.88
N LEU A 35 1.17 -29.29 -16.34
CA LEU A 35 0.30 -29.15 -15.17
C LEU A 35 1.07 -28.65 -13.93
N ALA A 36 2.30 -29.14 -13.72
CA ALA A 36 3.15 -28.68 -12.63
C ALA A 36 3.56 -27.20 -12.79
N HIS A 37 3.83 -26.75 -14.02
CA HIS A 37 4.15 -25.35 -14.30
C HIS A 37 2.95 -24.44 -14.04
N GLU A 38 1.77 -24.80 -14.55
CA GLU A 38 0.59 -23.96 -14.38
C GLU A 38 0.11 -23.90 -12.93
N ARG A 39 0.20 -25.01 -12.18
CA ARG A 39 -0.12 -25.02 -10.74
C ARG A 39 0.80 -24.10 -9.94
N ARG A 40 2.07 -23.95 -10.34
CA ARG A 40 3.00 -22.98 -9.72
C ARG A 40 2.72 -21.54 -10.15
N ALA A 41 2.25 -21.33 -11.38
CA ALA A 41 1.91 -20.01 -11.92
C ALA A 41 0.53 -19.50 -11.45
N SER A 42 -0.39 -20.42 -11.09
CA SER A 42 -1.74 -20.09 -10.66
C SER A 42 -1.73 -19.42 -9.29
N ARG A 43 -1.82 -18.08 -9.31
CA ARG A 43 -2.15 -17.30 -8.11
C ARG A 43 -3.66 -17.36 -7.89
N PRO A 44 -4.15 -17.57 -6.66
CA PRO A 44 -5.57 -17.62 -6.39
C PRO A 44 -6.17 -16.20 -6.39
N VAL A 45 -6.27 -15.58 -7.57
CA VAL A 45 -6.67 -14.17 -7.75
C VAL A 45 -8.01 -13.87 -7.09
N LEU A 46 -8.98 -14.77 -7.18
CA LEU A 46 -10.28 -14.60 -6.53
C LEU A 46 -10.17 -14.58 -5.00
N LEU A 47 -9.39 -15.48 -4.40
CA LEU A 47 -9.19 -15.50 -2.95
C LEU A 47 -8.42 -14.25 -2.49
N LEU A 48 -7.43 -13.80 -3.27
CA LEU A 48 -6.72 -12.55 -3.00
C LEU A 48 -7.65 -11.34 -3.11
N ALA A 49 -8.54 -11.30 -4.12
CA ALA A 49 -9.51 -10.24 -4.30
C ALA A 49 -10.55 -10.22 -3.16
N LEU A 50 -11.08 -11.39 -2.77
CA LEU A 50 -12.01 -11.52 -1.65
C LEU A 50 -11.34 -11.18 -0.32
N GLY A 51 -10.09 -11.61 -0.12
CA GLY A 51 -9.28 -11.27 1.05
C GLY A 51 -9.00 -9.77 1.14
N GLY A 52 -8.62 -9.15 0.02
CA GLY A 52 -8.43 -7.71 -0.08
C GLY A 52 -9.72 -6.93 0.18
N LEU A 53 -10.84 -7.35 -0.42
CA LEU A 53 -12.16 -6.77 -0.18
C LEU A 53 -12.55 -6.88 1.29
N GLY A 54 -12.42 -8.07 1.89
CA GLY A 54 -12.70 -8.29 3.31
C GLY A 54 -11.84 -7.42 4.23
N ALA A 55 -10.54 -7.30 3.95
CA ALA A 55 -9.65 -6.42 4.69
C ALA A 55 -10.06 -4.94 4.56
N CYS A 56 -10.41 -4.47 3.36
CA CYS A 56 -10.93 -3.13 3.13
C CYS A 56 -12.24 -2.87 3.87
N THR A 57 -13.17 -3.84 3.86
CA THR A 57 -14.45 -3.72 4.58
C THR A 57 -14.24 -3.66 6.08
N ILE A 58 -13.38 -4.50 6.65
CA ILE A 58 -13.03 -4.46 8.08
C ILE A 58 -12.37 -3.13 8.43
N GLY A 59 -11.40 -2.68 7.62
CA GLY A 59 -10.74 -1.38 7.81
C GLY A 59 -11.75 -0.23 7.80
N THR A 60 -12.66 -0.22 6.83
CA THR A 60 -13.73 0.78 6.72
C THR A 60 -14.68 0.73 7.92
N GLY A 61 -15.06 -0.47 8.39
CA GLY A 61 -15.90 -0.65 9.57
C GLY A 61 -15.24 -0.09 10.83
N LEU A 62 -13.95 -0.38 11.04
CA LEU A 62 -13.20 0.17 12.18
C LEU A 62 -13.11 1.71 12.11
N LEU A 63 -12.81 2.26 10.92
CA LEU A 63 -12.81 3.71 10.70
C LEU A 63 -14.19 4.32 10.99
N SER A 64 -15.26 3.63 10.61
CA SER A 64 -16.63 4.07 10.88
C SER A 64 -16.96 4.12 12.38
N VAL A 65 -16.53 3.13 13.16
CA VAL A 65 -16.69 3.13 14.62
C VAL A 65 -15.92 4.30 15.25
N ILE A 66 -14.68 4.55 14.83
CA ILE A 66 -13.90 5.70 15.31
C ILE A 66 -14.58 7.02 14.94
N ALA A 67 -15.09 7.12 13.71
CA ALA A 67 -15.79 8.31 13.23
C ALA A 67 -17.09 8.57 14.00
N ALA A 68 -17.85 7.51 14.33
CA ALA A 68 -19.09 7.62 15.11
C ALA A 68 -18.82 8.11 16.54
N ASN A 69 -17.69 7.73 17.14
CA ASN A 69 -17.28 8.18 18.47
C ASN A 69 -16.36 9.41 18.42
N TRP A 70 -16.21 10.06 17.25
CA TRP A 70 -15.22 11.11 17.07
C TRP A 70 -15.47 12.31 17.99
N GLY A 71 -16.73 12.63 18.28
CA GLY A 71 -17.10 13.71 19.20
C GLY A 71 -16.58 13.50 20.62
N ASP A 72 -16.58 12.25 21.10
CA ASP A 72 -16.22 11.89 22.48
C ASP A 72 -14.71 11.83 22.70
N ILE A 73 -13.93 11.63 21.63
CA ILE A 73 -12.47 11.57 21.72
C ILE A 73 -11.91 12.98 22.04
N PRO A 74 -11.17 13.17 23.16
CA PRO A 74 -10.62 14.46 23.52
C PRO A 74 -9.66 15.00 22.44
N ARG A 75 -9.65 16.32 22.26
CA ARG A 75 -8.76 17.01 21.29
C ARG A 75 -7.29 16.65 21.49
N LEU A 76 -6.85 16.57 22.75
CA LEU A 76 -5.47 16.24 23.08
C LEU A 76 -5.09 14.82 22.65
N VAL A 77 -6.01 13.86 22.70
CA VAL A 77 -5.76 12.48 22.26
C VAL A 77 -5.60 12.44 20.74
N LYS A 78 -6.48 13.11 19.99
CA LYS A 78 -6.40 13.20 18.52
C LYS A 78 -5.07 13.79 18.06
N LEU A 79 -4.72 14.94 18.63
CA LEU A 79 -3.48 15.66 18.28
C LEU A 79 -2.25 14.91 18.79
N GLY A 80 -2.29 14.39 20.01
CA GLY A 80 -1.20 13.61 20.60
C GLY A 80 -0.88 12.34 19.81
N ALA A 81 -1.90 11.60 19.37
CA ALA A 81 -1.71 10.43 18.50
C ALA A 81 -1.09 10.83 17.15
N MET A 82 -1.57 11.93 16.56
CA MET A 82 -1.08 12.39 15.27
C MET A 82 0.38 12.89 15.33
N PHE A 83 0.69 13.77 16.28
CA PHE A 83 2.06 14.27 16.46
C PHE A 83 3.00 13.19 16.98
N GLY A 84 2.50 12.23 17.77
CA GLY A 84 3.27 11.05 18.16
C GLY A 84 3.64 10.18 16.96
N LEU A 85 2.71 9.95 16.04
CA LEU A 85 2.99 9.22 14.80
C LEU A 85 3.98 9.98 13.90
N LEU A 86 3.82 11.29 13.78
CA LEU A 86 4.74 12.15 13.03
C LEU A 86 6.16 12.13 13.63
N GLY A 87 6.25 12.21 14.96
CA GLY A 87 7.51 12.10 15.70
C GLY A 87 8.17 10.73 15.55
N LEU A 88 7.39 9.64 15.53
CA LEU A 88 7.91 8.30 15.28
C LEU A 88 8.50 8.17 13.86
N HIS A 89 7.88 8.79 12.85
CA HIS A 89 8.42 8.82 11.50
C HIS A 89 9.69 9.66 11.40
N ALA A 90 9.73 10.84 12.04
CA ALA A 90 10.94 11.65 12.12
C ALA A 90 12.08 10.89 12.81
N TYR A 91 11.79 10.20 13.91
CA TYR A 91 12.75 9.35 14.61
C TYR A 91 13.23 8.18 13.74
N GLY A 92 12.31 7.55 13.01
CA GLY A 92 12.62 6.50 12.05
C GLY A 92 13.57 6.99 10.95
N LEU A 93 13.32 8.16 10.38
CA LEU A 93 14.20 8.80 9.39
C LEU A 93 15.60 9.07 9.96
N TRP A 94 15.67 9.65 11.16
CA TRP A 94 16.94 9.90 11.83
C TRP A 94 17.73 8.62 12.12
N ARG A 95 17.05 7.53 12.51
CA ARG A 95 17.65 6.20 12.73
C ARG A 95 18.06 5.49 11.44
N ALA A 96 17.34 5.73 10.35
CA ALA A 96 17.60 5.09 9.05
C ALA A 96 18.73 5.76 8.27
N ASP A 97 19.20 6.93 8.73
CA ASP A 97 20.31 7.65 8.13
C ASP A 97 21.60 6.81 8.14
N GLY A 98 22.24 6.67 6.98
CA GLY A 98 23.42 5.81 6.79
C GLY A 98 23.14 4.29 6.78
N GLY A 99 21.89 3.84 6.86
CA GLY A 99 21.52 2.43 6.83
C GLY A 99 21.59 1.78 5.43
N PRO A 100 21.70 0.43 5.34
CA PRO A 100 21.76 -0.28 4.06
C PRO A 100 20.41 -0.31 3.30
N GLN A 101 19.29 -0.05 3.97
CA GLN A 101 17.93 -0.19 3.43
C GLN A 101 17.37 1.15 2.93
N ARG A 102 17.90 1.66 1.82
CA ARG A 102 17.48 2.97 1.26
C ARG A 102 15.99 3.09 0.95
N TRP A 103 15.38 2.01 0.48
CA TRP A 103 13.93 1.97 0.19
C TRP A 103 13.08 2.29 1.43
N LEU A 104 13.55 1.91 2.62
CA LEU A 104 12.84 2.18 3.88
C LEU A 104 12.89 3.67 4.21
N THR A 105 14.04 4.32 4.01
CA THR A 105 14.21 5.77 4.19
C THR A 105 13.31 6.56 3.23
N GLU A 106 13.22 6.15 1.97
CA GLU A 106 12.33 6.78 0.97
C GLU A 106 10.85 6.65 1.36
N VAL A 107 10.42 5.45 1.78
CA VAL A 107 9.04 5.22 2.24
C VAL A 107 8.74 6.01 3.52
N LEU A 108 9.67 6.09 4.46
CA LEU A 108 9.55 6.90 5.67
C LEU A 108 9.48 8.40 5.37
N ALA A 109 10.25 8.88 4.39
CA ALA A 109 10.27 10.28 3.98
C ALA A 109 8.95 10.67 3.31
N LEU A 110 8.47 9.84 2.39
CA LEU A 110 7.20 10.06 1.70
C LEU A 110 6.02 9.98 2.68
N SER A 111 6.01 9.01 3.59
CA SER A 111 4.96 8.89 4.60
C SER A 111 4.99 10.06 5.59
N TYR A 112 6.15 10.53 6.03
CA TYR A 112 6.26 11.75 6.84
C TYR A 112 5.71 12.97 6.11
N PHE A 113 6.05 13.13 4.83
CA PHE A 113 5.54 14.22 3.98
C PHE A 113 4.01 14.21 3.92
N VAL A 114 3.40 13.05 3.65
CA VAL A 114 1.94 12.89 3.62
C VAL A 114 1.33 13.14 5.00
N LEU A 115 1.89 12.56 6.06
CA LEU A 115 1.40 12.72 7.44
C LEU A 115 1.41 14.18 7.91
N THR A 116 2.33 15.00 7.40
CA THR A 116 2.36 16.43 7.66
C THR A 116 1.12 17.13 7.08
N LEU A 117 0.67 16.77 5.88
CA LEU A 117 -0.58 17.30 5.33
C LEU A 117 -1.80 16.83 6.13
N VAL A 118 -1.83 15.55 6.49
CA VAL A 118 -2.93 15.00 7.29
C VAL A 118 -2.99 15.67 8.66
N SER A 119 -1.85 16.02 9.27
CA SER A 119 -1.83 16.68 10.59
C SER A 119 -2.37 18.11 10.51
N ILE A 120 -2.02 18.86 9.44
CA ILE A 120 -2.57 20.19 9.18
C ILE A 120 -4.09 20.11 8.98
N ALA A 121 -4.57 19.15 8.18
CA ALA A 121 -6.00 18.93 7.96
C ALA A 121 -6.73 18.56 9.26
N LEU A 122 -6.13 17.71 10.11
CA LEU A 122 -6.68 17.31 11.40
C LEU A 122 -6.78 18.50 12.37
N VAL A 123 -5.75 19.36 12.45
CA VAL A 123 -5.78 20.58 13.26
C VAL A 123 -6.90 21.51 12.78
N GLY A 124 -7.04 21.69 11.46
CA GLY A 124 -8.13 22.44 10.85
C GLY A 124 -9.51 21.90 11.26
N GLN A 125 -9.69 20.58 11.22
CA GLN A 125 -10.94 19.93 11.62
C GLN A 125 -11.22 20.06 13.13
N VAL A 126 -10.21 19.87 14.00
CA VAL A 126 -10.37 19.91 15.46
C VAL A 126 -10.73 21.31 15.96
N TYR A 127 -10.14 22.34 15.37
CA TYR A 127 -10.37 23.74 15.75
C TYR A 127 -11.37 24.47 14.84
N GLN A 128 -11.96 23.76 13.87
CA GLN A 128 -12.89 24.32 12.88
C GLN A 128 -12.34 25.57 12.19
N LEU A 129 -11.04 25.55 11.89
CA LEU A 129 -10.36 26.68 11.26
C LEU A 129 -10.87 26.84 9.83
N GLN A 130 -11.32 28.05 9.51
CA GLN A 130 -11.61 28.45 8.13
C GLN A 130 -10.41 29.21 7.58
N GLY A 131 -9.91 28.78 6.43
CA GLY A 131 -8.75 29.38 5.80
C GLY A 131 -8.61 28.90 4.36
N GLU A 132 -7.88 29.70 3.57
CA GLU A 132 -7.64 29.39 2.17
C GLU A 132 -6.73 28.16 2.02
N LEU A 133 -7.09 27.27 1.08
CA LEU A 133 -6.36 26.03 0.81
C LEU A 133 -4.86 26.28 0.55
N TYR A 134 -4.51 27.37 -0.12
CA TYR A 134 -3.12 27.67 -0.45
C TYR A 134 -2.25 27.90 0.79
N HIS A 135 -2.77 28.46 1.89
CA HIS A 135 -2.00 28.62 3.13
C HIS A 135 -1.64 27.26 3.73
N ALA A 136 -2.59 26.32 3.73
CA ALA A 136 -2.37 24.96 4.22
C ALA A 136 -1.35 24.21 3.33
N LEU A 137 -1.44 24.36 2.01
CA LEU A 137 -0.50 23.76 1.07
C LEU A 137 0.91 24.36 1.20
N LEU A 138 1.03 25.68 1.37
CA LEU A 138 2.33 26.33 1.61
C LEU A 138 2.95 25.86 2.92
N LEU A 139 2.16 25.81 4.01
CA LEU A 139 2.63 25.28 5.29
C LEU A 139 3.08 23.83 5.17
N TRP A 140 2.31 23.00 4.44
CA TRP A 140 2.67 21.62 4.18
C TRP A 140 3.99 21.48 3.42
N LEU A 141 4.19 22.25 2.35
CA LEU A 141 5.44 22.24 1.60
C LEU A 141 6.62 22.64 2.48
N VAL A 142 6.49 23.72 3.26
CA VAL A 142 7.57 24.21 4.13
C VAL A 142 7.89 23.20 5.24
N ALA A 143 6.87 22.62 5.89
CA ALA A 143 7.07 21.69 7.00
C ALA A 143 7.46 20.27 6.56
N GLY A 144 6.98 19.84 5.39
CA GLY A 144 7.15 18.47 4.90
C GLY A 144 8.34 18.28 3.95
N ALA A 145 8.66 19.27 3.10
CA ALA A 145 9.74 19.14 2.11
C ALA A 145 11.12 18.82 2.69
N PRO A 146 11.52 19.32 3.89
CA PRO A 146 12.79 18.95 4.49
C PRO A 146 12.98 17.43 4.67
N ALA A 147 11.90 16.67 4.89
CA ALA A 147 11.99 15.21 5.01
C ALA A 147 12.28 14.52 3.67
N LEU A 148 11.82 15.08 2.55
CA LEU A 148 12.14 14.59 1.21
C LEU A 148 13.58 14.91 0.82
N CYS A 149 14.05 16.09 1.21
CA CYS A 149 15.43 16.55 1.00
C CYS A 149 16.41 15.99 2.02
N TRP A 150 15.96 15.21 3.00
CA TRP A 150 16.85 14.54 3.94
C TRP A 150 17.88 13.73 3.15
N PRO A 151 19.20 13.87 3.43
CA PRO A 151 20.25 13.35 2.58
C PRO A 151 20.12 11.83 2.41
N GLN A 152 19.51 11.43 1.29
CA GLN A 152 19.59 10.09 0.76
C GLN A 152 21.01 9.95 0.19
N GLY A 153 21.80 8.97 0.61
CA GLY A 153 23.23 8.84 0.27
C GLY A 153 23.63 8.89 -1.23
N PRO A 154 24.93 8.76 -1.53
CA PRO A 154 25.79 9.62 -2.39
C PRO A 154 25.48 9.81 -3.89
N TRP A 155 24.29 9.48 -4.41
CA TRP A 155 23.98 9.65 -5.85
C TRP A 155 23.96 11.11 -6.34
N GLN A 156 24.04 12.10 -5.45
CA GLN A 156 24.21 13.52 -5.82
C GLN A 156 25.67 13.94 -6.07
N ARG A 157 26.67 13.05 -5.95
CA ARG A 157 28.09 13.38 -6.21
C ARG A 157 28.62 12.91 -7.58
N SER A 158 27.75 12.43 -8.46
CA SER A 158 28.13 11.91 -9.79
C SER A 158 27.60 12.74 -10.96
N CYS A 159 27.14 13.97 -10.69
CA CYS A 159 26.97 15.01 -11.70
C CYS A 159 27.87 16.19 -11.33
#